data_AF-A0A256KF10-F1
#
_entry.id   AF-A0A256KF10-F1
#
_cell.length_a   1.000
_cell.length_b   1.000
_cell.length_c   1.000
_cell.angle_alpha   90.00
_cell.angle_beta   90.00
_cell.angle_gamma   90.00
#
_symmetry.space_group_name_H-M   'P 1'
#
loop_
_entity.id
_entity.type
_entity.pdbx_description
1 polymer ?
#
loop_
_entity_poly.entity_id
_entity_poly.type
_entity_poly.pdbx_seq_one_letter_code
_entity_poly.pdbx_strand_id
1 'polypeptide(L)' 'MSEAEVDIAGTIDRLEEIAETLEDGEVDLTTAKELREEADDHLETLRDALDVGDGDIIEIDGEDADLERAE' A
#
# COMPACT_ATOMS: atom_id res chain seq x y z
N MET A 1 16.08 -8.86 8.36
CA MET A 1 15.71 -8.66 6.95
C MET A 1 15.24 -7.23 6.89
N SER A 2 15.87 -6.35 6.12
CA SER A 2 15.28 -5.03 5.87
C SER A 2 14.03 -5.26 5.05
N GLU A 3 12.85 -5.09 5.64
CA GLU A 3 11.65 -4.81 4.85
C GLU A 3 12.03 -3.61 3.99
N ALA A 4 12.14 -3.83 2.68
CA ALA A 4 12.12 -2.69 1.77
C ALA A 4 10.79 -2.01 2.06
N GLU A 5 10.81 -0.78 2.57
CA GLU A 5 9.59 -0.02 2.82
C GLU A 5 8.76 -0.07 1.54
N VAL A 6 7.59 -0.70 1.62
CA VAL A 6 6.65 -0.76 0.51
C VAL A 6 6.25 0.67 0.22
N ASP A 7 6.48 1.14 -1.00
CA ASP A 7 6.03 2.46 -1.43
C ASP A 7 4.51 2.43 -1.64
N ILE A 8 3.77 2.58 -0.54
CA ILE A 8 2.31 2.51 -0.51
C ILE A 8 1.71 3.54 -1.46
N ALA A 9 2.25 4.77 -1.46
CA ALA A 9 1.74 5.85 -2.31
C ALA A 9 1.96 5.53 -3.79
N GLY A 10 3.18 5.14 -4.17
CA GLY A 10 3.49 4.77 -5.55
C GLY A 10 2.68 3.58 -6.05
N THR A 11 2.43 2.58 -5.19
CA THR A 11 1.59 1.42 -5.54
C THR A 11 0.12 1.82 -5.76
N ILE A 12 -0.41 2.73 -4.95
CA ILE A 12 -1.77 3.26 -5.13
C ILE A 12 -1.87 4.07 -6.43
N ASP A 13 -0.91 4.97 -6.70
CA ASP A 13 -0.87 5.76 -7.93
C ASP A 13 -0.88 4.85 -9.17
N ARG A 14 -0.12 3.75 -9.15
CA ARG A 14 -0.09 2.77 -10.24
C ARG A 14 -1.43 2.02 -10.39
N LEU A 15 -2.09 1.68 -9.29
CA LEU A 15 -3.41 1.05 -9.32
C LEU A 15 -4.47 1.98 -9.93
N GLU A 16 -4.40 3.28 -9.66
CA GLU A 16 -5.28 4.28 -10.26
C GLU A 16 -5.07 4.37 -11.79
N GLU A 17 -3.82 4.43 -12.25
CA GLU A 17 -3.50 4.46 -13.69
C GLU A 17 -4.03 3.20 -14.41
N ILE A 18 -3.91 2.03 -13.79
CA ILE A 18 -4.45 0.77 -14.32
C ILE A 18 -5.98 0.87 -14.42
N ALA A 19 -6.65 1.34 -13.38
CA ALA A 19 -8.10 1.47 -13.34
C ALA A 19 -8.61 2.42 -14.45
N GLU A 20 -7.99 3.59 -14.61
CA GLU A 20 -8.30 4.55 -15.66
C GLU A 20 -8.11 3.93 -17.06
N THR A 21 -6.98 3.26 -17.28
CA THR A 21 -6.69 2.59 -18.56
C THR A 21 -7.72 1.52 -18.92
N LEU A 22 -8.16 0.75 -17.93
CA LEU A 22 -9.19 -0.29 -18.11
C LEU A 22 -10.60 0.30 -18.30
N GLU A 23 -10.90 1.44 -17.66
CA GLU A 23 -12.17 2.16 -17.82
C GLU A 23 -12.30 2.77 -19.22
N ASP A 24 -11.23 3.37 -19.74
CA ASP A 24 -11.17 3.93 -21.09
C ASP A 24 -11.41 2.86 -22.17
N GLY A 25 -11.00 1.62 -21.89
CA GLY A 25 -11.25 0.47 -22.77
C GLY A 25 -10.47 0.53 -24.09
N GLU A 26 -9.50 1.44 -24.23
CA GLU A 26 -8.63 1.61 -25.39
C GLU A 26 -7.43 0.64 -25.39
N VAL A 27 -7.59 -0.54 -24.77
CA VAL A 27 -6.57 -1.60 -24.70
C VAL A 27 -7.14 -2.93 -25.20
N ASP A 28 -6.29 -3.77 -25.76
CA ASP A 28 -6.71 -5.10 -26.17
C ASP A 28 -6.88 -6.05 -24.97
N LEU A 29 -7.57 -7.17 -25.19
CA LEU A 29 -7.89 -8.13 -24.13
C LEU A 29 -6.64 -8.75 -23.48
N THR A 30 -5.53 -8.87 -24.20
CA THR A 30 -4.28 -9.41 -23.65
C THR A 30 -3.71 -8.41 -22.66
N THR A 31 -3.56 -7.15 -23.09
CA THR A 31 -3.08 -6.07 -22.22
C THR A 31 -3.99 -5.86 -21.02
N ALA A 32 -5.32 -5.90 -21.21
CA ALA A 32 -6.28 -5.77 -20.12
C ALA A 32 -6.11 -6.87 -19.05
N LYS A 33 -5.74 -8.09 -19.45
CA LYS A 33 -5.47 -9.19 -18.52
C LYS A 33 -4.16 -9.01 -17.78
N GLU A 34 -3.12 -8.58 -18.48
CA GLU A 34 -1.81 -8.29 -17.86
C GLU A 34 -1.93 -7.17 -16.82
N LEU A 35 -2.65 -6.09 -17.16
CA LEU A 35 -2.95 -5.00 -16.22
C LEU A 35 -3.76 -5.47 -15.02
N ARG A 36 -4.73 -6.37 -15.23
CA ARG A 36 -5.51 -6.96 -14.14
C ARG A 36 -4.64 -7.82 -13.22
N GLU A 37 -3.74 -8.64 -13.76
CA GLU A 37 -2.80 -9.44 -12.97
C GLU A 37 -1.84 -8.54 -12.19
N GLU A 38 -1.31 -7.48 -12.81
CA GLU A 38 -0.49 -6.48 -12.12
C GLU A 38 -1.24 -5.82 -10.95
N ALA A 39 -2.51 -5.44 -11.16
CA ALA A 39 -3.33 -4.87 -10.10
C ALA A 39 -3.60 -5.87 -8.95
N ASP A 40 -3.83 -7.16 -9.26
CA ASP A 40 -4.02 -8.19 -8.25
C ASP A 40 -2.75 -8.32 -7.35
N ASP A 41 -1.55 -8.31 -7.94
CA ASP A 41 -0.27 -8.39 -7.21
C ASP A 41 -0.03 -7.15 -6.32
N HIS A 42 -0.32 -5.95 -6.83
CA HIS A 42 -0.22 -4.70 -6.06
C HIS A 42 -1.18 -4.68 -4.87
N LEU A 43 -2.41 -5.17 -5.07
CA LEU A 43 -3.41 -5.25 -4.01
C LEU A 43 -3.03 -6.27 -2.92
N GLU A 44 -2.42 -7.40 -3.29
CA GLU A 44 -1.86 -8.36 -2.31
C GLU A 44 -0.73 -7.71 -1.51
N THR A 45 0.20 -7.06 -2.20
CA THR A 45 1.33 -6.35 -1.56
C THR A 45 0.85 -5.30 -0.57
N LEU A 46 -0.15 -4.49 -0.94
CA LEU A 46 -0.73 -3.49 -0.05
C LEU A 46 -1.45 -4.11 1.14
N ARG A 47 -2.13 -5.23 0.97
CA ARG A 47 -2.80 -5.93 2.07
C ARG A 47 -1.79 -6.40 3.09
N ASP A 48 -0.71 -7.03 2.66
CA ASP A 48 0.35 -7.50 3.54
C ASP A 48 1.06 -6.35 4.24
N ALA A 49 1.33 -5.24 3.52
CA ALA A 49 1.98 -4.06 4.08
C ALA A 49 1.11 -3.31 5.11
N LEU A 50 -0.21 -3.34 4.93
CA LEU A 50 -1.17 -2.67 5.82
C LEU A 50 -1.70 -3.59 6.93
N ASP A 51 -1.38 -4.88 6.90
CA ASP A 51 -1.75 -5.83 7.94
C ASP A 51 -0.87 -5.64 9.19
N VAL A 52 -1.23 -4.65 10.00
CA VAL A 52 -0.57 -4.33 11.27
C VAL A 52 -1.08 -5.18 12.45
N GLY A 53 -1.94 -6.19 12.18
CA GLY A 53 -2.56 -7.03 13.20
C GLY A 53 -3.51 -6.28 14.14
N ASP A 54 -3.80 -6.88 15.31
CA ASP A 54 -4.73 -6.32 16.29
C ASP A 54 -4.16 -5.12 17.08
N GLY A 55 -2.86 -4.84 16.95
CA GLY A 55 -2.14 -3.81 17.69
C GLY A 55 -2.04 -4.10 19.19
N ASP A 56 -0.90 -3.79 19.79
CA ASP A 56 -0.73 -3.89 21.26
C ASP A 56 -0.93 -2.51 21.90
N ILE A 57 -1.82 -2.43 22.89
CA ILE A 57 -1.91 -1.24 23.74
C ILE A 57 -0.72 -1.27 24.71
N ILE A 58 0.21 -0.35 24.51
CA ILE A 58 1.34 -0.12 25.42
C ILE A 58 1.00 1.00 26.42
N GLU A 59 1.08 0.68 27.70
CA GLU A 59 0.96 1.66 28.79
C GLU A 59 2.33 2.32 28.98
N ILE A 60 2.41 3.64 28.75
CA ILE A 60 3.65 4.41 28.89
C ILE A 60 3.51 5.25 30.17
N ASP A 61 4.43 5.04 31.12
CA ASP A 61 4.50 5.85 32.32
C ASP A 61 4.84 7.30 31.96
N GLY A 62 4.19 8.27 32.60
CA GLY A 62 4.27 9.69 32.23
C GLY A 62 5.67 10.33 32.33
N GLU A 63 6.66 9.62 32.87
CA GLU A 63 8.08 10.03 32.92
C GLU A 63 8.83 9.72 31.61
N ASP A 64 8.34 8.76 30.81
CA ASP A 64 8.88 8.38 29.49
C ASP A 64 8.10 9.01 28.31
N ALA A 65 7.05 9.79 28.62
CA ALA A 65 6.17 10.42 27.65
C ALA A 65 6.72 11.73 27.04
N ASP A 66 8.04 11.93 27.06
CA ASP A 66 8.73 12.98 26.28
C ASP A 66 8.80 12.53 24.80
N LEU A 67 7.63 12.33 24.19
CA LEU A 67 7.51 12.25 22.74
C LEU A 67 7.81 13.64 22.17
N GLU A 68 9.01 13.73 21.60
CA GLU A 68 9.62 14.87 20.94
C GLU A 68 8.58 15.83 20.31
N ARG A 69 8.26 16.93 21.02
CA ARG A 69 7.83 18.16 20.34
C ARG A 69 9.05 18.72 19.63
N ALA A 70 9.38 18.16 18.47
CA ALA A 70 10.23 18.84 17.50
C ALA A 70 9.37 19.88 16.77
N GLU A 71 9.89 21.10 16.71
CA GLU A 71 9.30 22.34 16.16
C GLU A 71 8.96 22.28 14.67
#